data_AF-A0A1V4M098-F1
#
_entry.id   AF-A0A1V4M098-F1
#
_cell.length_a   1.000
_cell.length_b   1.000
_cell.length_c   1.000
_cell.angle_alpha   90.00
_cell.angle_beta   90.00
_cell.angle_gamma   90.00
#
_symmetry.space_group_name_H-M   'P 1'
#
loop_
_entity.id
_entity.type
_entity.pdbx_description
1 polymer ?
#
loop_
_entity_poly.entity_id
_entity_poly.type
_entity_poly.pdbx_seq_one_letter_code
_entity_poly.pdbx_strand_id
1 'polypeptide(L)'
;MHTNPRPTRVWWENLLRGIRHLYKRILRTKSSPHDIALGMALGMFVGLLPIIPFQTVLVLAVAVALRCSKLAALMGTLVTNPLTIPFLYLFMFRLGRFLLPDTRGRFNPEHLTIHDLLQKGTHFYGSMFLGGVLIGLPCAVLTYVLTLKAIRAHQH
;
A
#
# COMPACT_ATOMS: atom_id res chain seq x y z
N MET A 1 -7.74 34.21 -42.58
CA MET A 1 -7.49 34.56 -41.16
C MET A 1 -7.73 33.30 -40.33
N HIS A 2 -6.71 32.46 -40.17
CA HIS A 2 -6.82 31.18 -39.45
C HIS A 2 -6.24 31.35 -38.04
N THR A 3 -7.09 31.38 -37.02
CA THR A 3 -6.68 31.27 -35.62
C THR A 3 -6.46 29.79 -35.29
N ASN A 4 -5.20 29.38 -35.18
CA ASN A 4 -4.83 28.04 -34.73
C ASN A 4 -5.01 27.96 -33.20
N PRO A 5 -5.95 27.15 -32.65
CA PRO A 5 -6.08 27.02 -31.21
C PRO A 5 -4.87 26.26 -30.66
N ARG A 6 -4.16 26.89 -29.71
CA ARG A 6 -3.02 26.27 -29.01
C ARG A 6 -3.52 24.98 -28.33
N PRO A 7 -2.84 23.83 -28.48
CA PRO A 7 -3.28 22.60 -27.84
C PRO A 7 -3.26 22.81 -26.33
N THR A 8 -4.42 22.58 -25.70
CA THR A 8 -4.60 22.61 -24.25
C THR A 8 -3.61 21.62 -23.64
N ARG A 9 -2.64 22.16 -22.89
CA ARG A 9 -1.59 21.37 -22.23
C ARG A 9 -2.26 20.40 -21.25
N VAL A 10 -2.37 19.14 -21.65
CA VAL A 10 -3.08 18.10 -20.92
C VAL A 10 -2.45 17.94 -19.53
N TRP A 11 -3.24 18.09 -18.48
CA TRP A 11 -2.80 17.98 -17.08
C TRP A 11 -2.01 16.68 -16.81
N TRP A 12 -2.37 15.59 -17.50
CA TRP A 12 -1.69 14.30 -17.46
C TRP A 12 -0.23 14.33 -17.94
N GLU A 13 0.15 15.18 -18.91
CA GLU A 13 1.54 15.27 -19.35
C GLU A 13 2.44 15.91 -18.29
N ASN A 14 1.92 16.88 -17.54
CA ASN A 14 2.66 17.49 -16.44
C ASN A 14 2.80 16.51 -15.27
N LEU A 15 1.76 15.69 -15.02
CA LEU A 15 1.83 14.59 -14.05
C LEU A 15 2.88 13.55 -14.45
N LEU A 16 2.86 13.09 -15.71
CA LEU A 16 3.84 12.13 -16.24
C LEU A 16 5.27 12.69 -16.21
N ARG A 17 5.44 13.98 -16.52
CA ARG A 17 6.72 14.69 -16.36
C ARG A 17 7.16 14.70 -14.90
N GLY A 18 6.28 15.03 -13.95
CA GLY A 18 6.55 15.01 -12.52
C GLY A 18 6.97 13.62 -12.02
N ILE A 19 6.23 12.58 -12.41
CA ILE A 19 6.56 11.18 -12.10
C ILE A 19 7.92 10.80 -12.69
N ARG A 20 8.24 11.22 -13.92
CA ARG A 20 9.54 10.95 -14.57
C ARG A 20 10.70 11.67 -13.85
N HIS A 21 10.52 12.92 -13.45
CA HIS A 21 11.52 13.64 -12.66
C HIS A 21 11.73 13.01 -11.29
N LEU A 22 10.65 12.57 -10.65
CA LEU A 22 10.70 11.83 -9.40
C LEU A 22 11.43 10.49 -9.58
N TYR A 23 11.10 9.74 -10.63
CA TYR A 23 11.77 8.49 -11.00
C TYR A 23 13.29 8.66 -11.18
N LYS A 24 13.73 9.66 -11.96
CA LYS A 24 15.16 9.95 -12.13
C LYS A 24 15.84 10.38 -10.83
N ARG A 25 15.14 11.12 -9.96
CA ARG A 25 15.65 11.53 -8.64
C ARG A 25 15.77 10.36 -7.67
N ILE A 26 14.82 9.41 -7.73
CA ILE A 26 14.84 8.16 -6.96
C ILE A 26 16.08 7.34 -7.33
N LEU A 27 16.31 7.12 -8.64
CA LEU A 27 17.41 6.30 -9.14
C LEU A 27 18.80 6.87 -8.78
N ARG A 28 18.92 8.19 -8.61
CA ARG A 28 20.21 8.84 -8.31
C ARG A 28 20.58 8.81 -6.82
N THR A 29 19.69 8.33 -5.94
CA THR A 29 19.94 8.33 -4.50
C THR A 29 20.74 7.10 -4.12
N LYS A 30 22.03 7.26 -3.78
CA LYS A 30 22.84 6.23 -3.09
C LYS A 30 22.17 5.98 -1.74
N SER A 31 21.30 4.98 -1.68
CA SER A 31 20.51 4.68 -0.50
C SER A 31 21.36 3.85 0.46
N SER A 32 21.41 4.21 1.73
CA SER A 32 22.10 3.37 2.72
C SER A 32 21.36 2.04 2.89
N PRO A 33 22.04 0.97 3.39
CA PRO A 33 21.36 -0.29 3.72
C PRO A 33 20.13 -0.11 4.61
N HIS A 34 20.19 0.87 5.53
CA HIS A 34 19.07 1.24 6.39
C HIS A 34 17.90 1.84 5.60
N ASP A 35 18.17 2.77 4.68
CA ASP A 35 17.11 3.40 3.86
C ASP A 35 16.41 2.39 2.95
N ILE A 36 17.14 1.39 2.46
CA ILE A 36 16.59 0.31 1.65
C ILE A 36 15.71 -0.61 2.51
N ALA A 37 16.20 -1.03 3.67
CA ALA A 37 15.44 -1.86 4.60
C ALA A 37 14.17 -1.16 5.10
N LEU A 38 14.27 0.11 5.46
CA LEU A 38 13.13 0.93 5.88
C LEU A 38 12.11 1.11 4.74
N GLY A 39 12.60 1.31 3.52
CA GLY A 39 11.77 1.31 2.32
C GLY A 39 11.00 0.01 2.14
N MET A 40 11.69 -1.14 2.09
CA MET A 40 11.07 -2.45 1.94
C MET A 40 10.00 -2.71 3.02
N ALA A 41 10.30 -2.38 4.28
CA ALA A 41 9.37 -2.56 5.39
C ALA A 41 8.12 -1.69 5.27
N LEU A 42 8.28 -0.42 4.90
CA LEU A 42 7.16 0.48 4.62
C LEU A 42 6.28 -0.07 3.48
N GLY A 43 6.90 -0.54 2.40
CA GLY A 43 6.20 -1.13 1.26
C GLY A 43 5.39 -2.37 1.65
N MET A 44 6.00 -3.26 2.44
CA MET A 44 5.36 -4.47 2.97
C MET A 44 4.16 -4.11 3.87
N PHE A 45 4.35 -3.15 4.79
CA PHE A 45 3.28 -2.71 5.68
C PHE A 45 2.08 -2.17 4.90
N VAL A 46 2.32 -1.19 4.04
CA VAL A 46 1.24 -0.53 3.29
C VAL A 46 0.63 -1.48 2.25
N GLY A 47 1.39 -2.44 1.72
CA GLY A 47 0.84 -3.47 0.83
C GLY A 47 -0.12 -4.41 1.52
N LEU A 48 0.08 -4.67 2.81
CA LEU A 48 -0.83 -5.49 3.60
C LEU A 48 -2.04 -4.69 4.14
N LEU A 49 -2.18 -3.41 3.80
CA LEU A 49 -3.38 -2.64 4.11
C LEU A 49 -4.36 -2.66 2.92
N PRO A 50 -5.68 -2.83 3.15
CA PRO A 50 -6.67 -2.88 2.08
C PRO A 50 -7.02 -1.47 1.52
N ILE A 51 -6.02 -0.73 1.04
CA ILE A 51 -6.12 0.67 0.58
C ILE A 51 -5.93 0.78 -0.95
N ILE A 52 -6.23 -0.29 -1.70
CA ILE A 52 -6.18 -0.26 -3.17
C ILE A 52 -7.28 0.69 -3.68
N PRO A 53 -7.00 1.60 -4.64
CA PRO A 53 -5.78 1.75 -5.43
C PRO A 53 -4.77 2.79 -4.89
N PHE A 54 -5.08 3.46 -3.78
CA PHE A 54 -4.27 4.57 -3.25
C PHE A 54 -2.96 4.14 -2.59
N GLN A 55 -2.75 2.83 -2.42
CA GLN A 55 -1.54 2.22 -1.87
C GLN A 55 -0.24 2.82 -2.43
N THR A 56 -0.10 2.91 -3.76
CA THR A 56 1.13 3.41 -4.40
C THR A 56 1.42 4.87 -4.04
N VAL A 57 0.38 5.71 -4.04
CA VAL A 57 0.50 7.12 -3.67
C VAL A 57 0.89 7.25 -2.21
N LEU A 58 0.24 6.48 -1.34
CA LEU A 58 0.52 6.47 0.10
C LEU A 58 1.96 6.02 0.39
N VAL A 59 2.42 4.92 -0.21
CA VAL A 59 3.80 4.43 -0.05
C VAL A 59 4.81 5.45 -0.50
N LEU A 60 4.61 6.07 -1.66
CA LEU A 60 5.53 7.07 -2.17
C LEU A 60 5.54 8.33 -1.31
N ALA A 61 4.38 8.80 -0.86
CA ALA A 61 4.27 9.96 0.02
C ALA A 61 5.00 9.72 1.35
N VAL A 62 4.76 8.58 1.98
CA VAL A 62 5.42 8.23 3.25
C VAL A 62 6.91 7.96 3.03
N ALA A 63 7.32 7.35 1.91
CA ALA A 63 8.73 7.14 1.60
C ALA A 63 9.49 8.46 1.37
N VAL A 64 8.83 9.47 0.80
CA VAL A 64 9.39 10.84 0.71
C VAL A 64 9.52 11.46 2.09
N ALA A 65 8.50 11.35 2.93
CA ALA A 65 8.51 11.91 4.29
C ALA A 65 9.59 11.28 5.18
N LEU A 66 9.71 9.94 5.16
CA LEU A 66 10.72 9.18 5.90
C LEU A 66 12.11 9.21 5.26
N ARG A 67 12.25 9.85 4.08
CA ARG A 67 13.49 9.92 3.30
C ARG A 67 14.12 8.55 2.99
N CYS A 68 13.33 7.48 2.95
CA CYS A 68 13.81 6.13 2.65
C CYS A 68 13.85 5.84 1.14
N SER A 69 14.36 4.66 0.77
CA SER A 69 14.44 4.25 -0.63
C SER A 69 13.04 4.02 -1.21
N LYS A 70 12.61 4.94 -2.06
CA LYS A 70 11.32 4.88 -2.77
C LYS A 70 11.20 3.64 -3.67
N LEU A 71 12.31 3.22 -4.29
CA LEU A 71 12.33 2.01 -5.12
C LEU A 71 12.14 0.77 -4.26
N ALA A 72 12.83 0.69 -3.11
CA ALA A 72 12.64 -0.39 -2.15
C ALA A 72 11.22 -0.40 -1.57
N ALA A 73 10.65 0.77 -1.30
CA ALA A 73 9.27 0.91 -0.84
C ALA A 73 8.26 0.38 -1.87
N LEU A 74 8.44 0.70 -3.16
CA LEU A 74 7.62 0.11 -4.22
C LEU A 74 7.83 -1.41 -4.32
N MET A 75 9.06 -1.91 -4.19
CA MET A 75 9.29 -3.36 -4.19
C MET A 75 8.59 -4.07 -3.04
N GLY A 76 8.58 -3.47 -1.85
CA GLY A 76 7.84 -4.02 -0.71
C GLY A 76 6.33 -4.14 -0.97
N THR A 77 5.76 -3.30 -1.83
CA THR A 77 4.33 -3.38 -2.21
C THR A 77 3.98 -4.54 -3.12
N LEU A 78 4.97 -5.17 -3.77
CA LEU A 78 4.74 -6.25 -4.73
C LEU A 78 4.23 -7.55 -4.09
N VAL A 79 4.23 -7.63 -2.76
CA VAL A 79 3.55 -8.69 -2.01
C VAL A 79 2.06 -8.75 -2.37
N THR A 80 1.47 -7.62 -2.73
CA THR A 80 0.06 -7.47 -3.06
C THR A 80 -0.11 -7.43 -4.57
N ASN A 81 -0.24 -8.61 -5.16
CA ASN A 81 -0.48 -8.81 -6.59
C ASN A 81 -1.89 -9.42 -6.82
N PRO A 82 -2.47 -9.30 -8.03
CA PRO A 82 -3.82 -9.81 -8.33
C PRO A 82 -4.06 -11.27 -7.95
N LEU A 83 -3.01 -12.10 -7.98
CA LEU A 83 -3.09 -13.50 -7.57
C LEU A 83 -3.16 -13.66 -6.04
N THR A 84 -2.38 -12.87 -5.30
CA THR A 84 -2.29 -12.93 -3.83
C THR A 84 -3.39 -12.15 -3.10
N ILE A 85 -3.96 -11.11 -3.72
CA ILE A 85 -4.98 -10.24 -3.10
C ILE A 85 -6.14 -11.06 -2.51
N PRO A 86 -6.77 -12.01 -3.23
CA PRO A 86 -7.89 -12.78 -2.67
C PRO A 86 -7.50 -13.54 -1.40
N PHE A 87 -6.31 -14.14 -1.39
CA PHE A 87 -5.82 -14.92 -0.26
C PHE A 87 -5.48 -14.02 0.94
N LEU A 88 -4.75 -12.93 0.70
CA LEU A 88 -4.38 -11.96 1.72
C LEU A 88 -5.61 -11.34 2.36
N TYR A 89 -6.58 -10.91 1.55
CA TYR A 89 -7.80 -10.26 2.02
C TYR A 89 -8.70 -11.21 2.81
N LEU A 90 -8.84 -12.46 2.36
CA LEU A 90 -9.56 -13.49 3.11
C LEU A 90 -8.88 -13.74 4.47
N PHE A 91 -7.56 -13.83 4.49
CA PHE A 91 -6.81 -14.05 5.72
C PHE A 91 -6.92 -12.86 6.68
N MET A 92 -6.75 -11.63 6.19
CA MET A 92 -6.96 -10.40 6.97
C MET A 92 -8.38 -10.29 7.51
N PHE A 93 -9.40 -10.61 6.69
CA PHE A 93 -10.79 -10.60 7.13
C PHE A 93 -11.05 -11.66 8.20
N ARG A 94 -10.56 -12.89 8.01
CA ARG A 94 -10.69 -13.99 8.98
C ARG A 94 -10.04 -13.62 10.31
N LEU A 95 -8.84 -13.06 10.27
CA LEU A 95 -8.05 -12.67 11.45
C LEU A 95 -8.67 -11.45 12.15
N GLY A 96 -9.09 -10.46 11.37
CA GLY A 96 -9.80 -9.28 11.87
C GLY A 96 -11.12 -9.62 12.54
N ARG A 97 -11.93 -10.50 11.93
CA ARG A 97 -13.20 -10.95 12.51
C ARG A 97 -13.01 -11.86 13.73
N PHE A 98 -11.88 -12.55 13.83
CA PHE A 98 -11.54 -13.30 15.04
C PHE A 98 -11.29 -12.36 16.23
N LEU A 99 -10.67 -11.20 15.99
CA LEU A 99 -10.31 -10.23 17.03
C LEU A 99 -11.38 -9.17 17.28
N LEU A 100 -12.20 -8.89 16.27
CA LEU A 100 -13.40 -8.07 16.38
C LEU A 100 -14.61 -8.94 15.97
N PRO A 101 -15.08 -9.81 16.88
CA PRO A 101 -16.22 -10.67 16.59
C PRO A 101 -17.44 -9.82 16.29
N ASP A 102 -18.04 -10.02 15.13
CA ASP A 102 -19.31 -9.39 14.82
C ASP A 102 -20.42 -10.20 15.51
N THR A 103 -20.94 -9.67 16.61
CA THR A 103 -22.03 -10.28 17.38
C THR A 103 -23.37 -10.18 16.64
N ARG A 104 -23.43 -9.50 15.48
CA ARG A 104 -24.66 -9.25 14.73
C ARG A 104 -24.76 -10.22 13.55
N GLY A 105 -25.60 -11.24 13.76
CA GLY A 105 -26.33 -12.09 12.81
C GLY A 105 -25.88 -12.22 11.35
N ARG A 106 -25.84 -13.48 10.89
CA ARG A 106 -25.68 -13.89 9.48
C ARG A 106 -26.56 -13.05 8.54
N PHE A 107 -26.04 -12.79 7.34
CA PHE A 107 -26.75 -12.15 6.20
C PHE A 107 -28.24 -12.52 6.21
N ASN A 108 -29.10 -11.57 6.60
CA ASN A 108 -30.54 -11.69 6.39
C ASN A 108 -30.91 -10.85 5.16
N PRO A 109 -31.24 -11.46 4.02
CA PRO A 109 -31.46 -10.74 2.76
C PRO A 109 -32.75 -9.91 2.70
N GLU A 110 -33.61 -9.98 3.72
CA GLU A 110 -34.98 -9.47 3.62
C GLU A 110 -35.11 -7.95 3.87
N HIS A 111 -34.10 -7.27 4.40
CA HIS A 111 -34.12 -5.83 4.65
C HIS A 111 -32.77 -5.15 4.33
N LEU A 112 -32.43 -5.02 3.04
CA LEU A 112 -31.29 -4.21 2.59
C LEU A 112 -31.61 -2.72 2.59
N THR A 113 -31.64 -2.09 3.77
CA THR A 113 -31.65 -0.63 3.88
C THR A 113 -30.25 -0.07 3.61
N ILE A 114 -30.14 1.14 3.06
CA ILE A 114 -28.84 1.83 2.81
C ILE A 114 -28.00 1.93 4.08
N HIS A 115 -28.66 2.15 5.23
CA HIS A 115 -28.01 2.19 6.54
C HIS A 115 -27.36 0.86 6.91
N ASP A 116 -28.06 -0.25 6.69
CA ASP A 116 -27.55 -1.61 6.91
C ASP A 116 -26.33 -1.91 6.01
N LEU A 117 -26.36 -1.44 4.76
CA LEU A 117 -25.26 -1.62 3.83
C LEU A 117 -24.02 -0.82 4.25
N LEU A 118 -24.20 0.43 4.65
CA LEU A 118 -23.12 1.28 5.16
C LEU A 118 -22.51 0.67 6.43
N GLN A 119 -23.34 0.25 7.38
CA GLN A 119 -22.88 -0.29 8.64
C GLN A 119 -22.12 -1.62 8.43
N LYS A 120 -22.65 -2.53 7.61
CA LYS A 120 -21.97 -3.79 7.25
C LYS A 120 -20.67 -3.52 6.48
N GLY A 121 -20.66 -2.53 5.58
CA GLY A 121 -19.48 -2.11 4.85
C GLY A 121 -18.38 -1.57 5.77
N THR A 122 -18.74 -0.75 6.76
CA THR A 122 -17.78 -0.23 7.75
C THR A 122 -17.22 -1.33 8.64
N HIS A 123 -18.03 -2.29 9.09
CA HIS A 123 -17.56 -3.45 9.85
C HIS A 123 -16.64 -4.35 9.02
N PHE A 124 -16.98 -4.59 7.76
CA PHE A 124 -16.16 -5.36 6.83
C PHE A 124 -14.79 -4.71 6.61
N TYR A 125 -14.77 -3.43 6.22
CA TYR A 125 -13.54 -2.66 6.02
C TYR A 125 -12.74 -2.53 7.32
N GLY A 126 -13.40 -2.26 8.45
CA GLY A 126 -12.75 -2.14 9.75
C GLY A 126 -12.08 -3.44 10.19
N SER A 127 -12.75 -4.58 10.00
CA SER A 127 -12.18 -5.90 10.30
C SER A 127 -10.97 -6.19 9.41
N MET A 128 -11.08 -5.95 8.10
CA MET A 128 -9.96 -6.15 7.19
C MET A 128 -8.78 -5.23 7.49
N PHE A 129 -9.04 -3.96 7.81
CA PHE A 129 -8.01 -3.00 8.15
C PHE A 129 -7.27 -3.42 9.43
N LEU A 130 -8.01 -3.84 10.46
CA LEU A 130 -7.44 -4.37 11.69
C LEU A 130 -6.57 -5.61 11.41
N GLY A 131 -7.07 -6.57 10.64
CA GLY A 131 -6.29 -7.74 10.23
C GLY A 131 -5.03 -7.38 9.45
N GLY A 132 -5.15 -6.40 8.54
CA GLY A 132 -4.03 -5.87 7.76
C GLY A 132 -2.95 -5.23 8.64
N VAL A 133 -3.32 -4.41 9.62
CA VAL A 133 -2.36 -3.80 10.58
C VAL A 133 -1.67 -4.87 11.41
N LEU A 134 -2.43 -5.86 11.89
CA LEU A 134 -1.92 -6.91 12.78
C LEU A 134 -0.92 -7.86 12.11
N ILE A 135 -1.14 -8.19 10.84
CA ILE A 135 -0.21 -9.02 10.07
C ILE A 135 0.89 -8.13 9.47
N GLY A 136 0.51 -6.92 9.04
CA GLY A 136 1.39 -5.95 8.41
C GLY A 136 2.55 -5.53 9.29
N LEU A 137 2.31 -5.24 10.59
CA LEU A 137 3.36 -4.81 11.51
C LEU A 137 4.47 -5.88 11.69
N PRO A 138 4.17 -7.14 12.07
CA PRO A 138 5.16 -8.21 12.12
C PRO A 138 5.86 -8.45 10.79
N CYS A 139 5.11 -8.49 9.68
CA CYS A 139 5.70 -8.70 8.35
C CYS A 139 6.64 -7.55 7.96
N ALA A 140 6.31 -6.31 8.32
CA ALA A 140 7.16 -5.15 8.06
C ALA A 140 8.45 -5.19 8.89
N VAL A 141 8.36 -5.51 10.19
CA VAL A 141 9.53 -5.67 11.07
C VAL A 141 10.43 -6.80 10.57
N LEU A 142 9.85 -7.95 10.22
CA LEU A 142 10.58 -9.08 9.67
C LEU A 142 11.27 -8.71 8.35
N THR A 143 10.55 -8.03 7.46
CA THR A 143 11.10 -7.53 6.18
C THR A 143 12.26 -6.58 6.41
N TYR A 144 12.14 -5.63 7.34
CA TYR A 144 13.22 -4.72 7.71
C TYR A 144 14.48 -5.48 8.13
N VAL A 145 14.35 -6.42 9.07
CA VAL A 145 15.49 -7.19 9.60
C VAL A 145 16.12 -8.05 8.52
N LEU A 146 15.31 -8.74 7.70
CA LEU A 146 15.80 -9.59 6.61
C LEU A 146 16.52 -8.78 5.54
N THR A 147 15.93 -7.67 5.08
CA THR A 147 16.56 -6.79 4.09
C THR A 147 17.86 -6.20 4.63
N LEU A 148 17.88 -5.74 5.88
CA LEU A 148 19.09 -5.17 6.48
C LEU A 148 20.21 -6.21 6.60
N LYS A 149 19.88 -7.43 7.04
CA LYS A 149 20.84 -8.55 7.11
C LYS A 149 21.35 -8.94 5.73
N ALA A 150 20.47 -9.07 4.73
CA ALA A 150 20.82 -9.44 3.38
C ALA A 150 21.80 -8.44 2.74
N ILE A 151 21.54 -7.13 2.87
CA ILE A 151 22.41 -6.09 2.31
C ILE A 151 23.77 -6.07 3.02
N ARG A 152 23.78 -6.15 4.35
CA ARG A 152 25.03 -6.17 5.13
C ARG A 152 25.89 -7.40 4.80
N ALA A 153 25.28 -8.56 4.58
CA ALA A 153 25.99 -9.77 4.21
C ALA A 153 26.69 -9.67 2.83
N HIS A 154 26.17 -8.86 1.90
CA HIS A 154 26.78 -8.63 0.58
C HIS A 154 27.84 -7.51 0.57
N GLN A 155 28.02 -6.80 1.69
CA GLN A 155 29.04 -5.76 1.84
C GLN A 155 30.32 -6.26 2.52
N HIS A 156 30.34 -7.52 2.98
CA HIS A 156 31.52 -8.26 3.43
C HIS A 156 32.06 -9.13 2.29
#